data_AF-A0AAV9PNK7-F1
#
_entry.id   AF-A0AAV9PNK7-F1
#
_cell.length_a   1.000
_cell.length_b   1.000
_cell.length_c   1.000
_cell.angle_alpha   90.00
_cell.angle_beta   90.00
_cell.angle_gamma   90.00
#
_symmetry.space_group_name_H-M   'P 1'
#
loop_
_entity.id
_entity.type
_entity.pdbx_description
1 polymer ?
#
loop_
_entity_poly.entity_id
_entity_poly.type
_entity_poly.pdbx_seq_one_letter_code
_entity_poly.pdbx_strand_id
1 'polypeptide(L)'
;MSFSKLCKCENFFLASPKRGLVYVGAGDDLWEPKGSDLTWYYNFAPSPSLQGSDLEYVPMLWGDRSEDSGFDSTVENLLQSGINVKHVLGMNEPDLCADESAGGSCIEAKKAASIWKQEIEPLKHQGISLGAPAVTQGGLWWLQDFYTECDGGCSTDFLPIHVYSDFVGLASYVGPVHETYPNMSIWVTELAYPNATVPESEHYYNQTVDFLDGLDYVARYSYFGSFPPDAASSWVGSGGTMMNNDGELTNIGAWYLGMSSAEAGTKPESAAMILSRPCLPAWVLLGALWAFVLELG
;
A
#
# COMPACT_ATOMS: atom_id res chain seq x y z
N MET A 1 14.48 48.23 -10.36
CA MET A 1 13.72 47.52 -9.31
C MET A 1 13.25 46.20 -9.89
N SER A 2 13.90 45.13 -9.44
CA SER A 2 13.61 43.74 -9.78
C SER A 2 12.43 43.24 -8.96
N PHE A 3 11.59 42.38 -9.54
CA PHE A 3 11.09 41.18 -8.87
C PHE A 3 10.71 40.15 -9.94
N SER A 4 11.65 39.24 -10.24
CA SER A 4 11.37 37.97 -10.87
C SER A 4 10.67 37.05 -9.87
N LYS A 5 9.44 36.62 -10.19
CA LYS A 5 8.75 35.53 -9.50
C LYS A 5 9.57 34.25 -9.66
N LEU A 6 10.19 33.79 -8.58
CA LEU A 6 10.67 32.42 -8.46
C LEU A 6 9.43 31.51 -8.43
N CYS A 7 9.28 30.68 -9.45
CA CYS A 7 8.35 29.54 -9.40
C CYS A 7 8.97 28.54 -8.42
N LYS A 8 8.33 28.32 -7.26
CA LYS A 8 8.64 27.16 -6.42
C LYS A 8 8.19 25.92 -7.18
N CYS A 9 9.09 24.97 -7.42
CA CYS A 9 8.67 23.58 -7.63
C CYS A 9 8.21 23.07 -6.26
N GLU A 10 6.92 23.24 -5.97
CA GLU A 10 6.28 22.39 -4.98
C GLU A 10 6.19 21.01 -5.65
N ASN A 11 6.80 20.00 -5.03
CA ASN A 11 6.60 18.61 -5.43
C ASN A 11 5.15 18.29 -5.11
N PHE A 12 4.25 18.55 -6.06
CA PHE A 12 2.90 18.02 -6.02
C PHE A 12 3.03 16.51 -6.23
N PHE A 13 2.82 15.73 -5.16
CA PHE A 13 2.55 14.31 -5.29
C PHE A 13 1.34 14.19 -6.22
N LEU A 14 1.50 13.46 -7.33
CA LEU A 14 0.42 13.29 -8.27
C LEU A 14 -0.68 12.45 -7.62
N ALA A 15 -1.91 12.93 -7.77
CA ALA A 15 -3.09 12.19 -7.40
C ALA A 15 -3.14 10.88 -8.18
N SER A 16 -3.38 9.76 -7.48
CA SER A 16 -3.48 8.44 -8.09
C SER A 16 -4.75 7.74 -7.63
N PRO A 17 -5.67 7.40 -8.56
CA PRO A 17 -6.90 6.69 -8.20
C PRO A 17 -6.65 5.23 -7.79
N LYS A 18 -5.38 4.76 -7.83
CA LYS A 18 -4.99 3.39 -7.44
C LYS A 18 -4.89 3.21 -5.92
N ARG A 19 -4.74 4.30 -5.16
CA ARG A 19 -4.52 4.24 -3.71
C ARG A 19 -5.77 3.79 -2.97
N GLY A 20 -5.58 2.86 -2.04
CA GLY A 20 -6.59 2.48 -1.06
C GLY A 20 -6.03 2.41 0.34
N LEU A 21 -6.92 2.23 1.30
CA LEU A 21 -6.58 2.14 2.71
C LEU A 21 -6.69 0.70 3.20
N VAL A 22 -5.59 0.15 3.68
CA VAL A 22 -5.66 -0.95 4.65
C VAL A 22 -5.96 -0.32 6.00
N TYR A 23 -7.15 -0.51 6.54
CA TYR A 23 -7.61 0.15 7.78
C TYR A 23 -7.54 -0.82 8.95
N VAL A 24 -6.83 -0.44 10.02
CA VAL A 24 -6.60 -1.31 11.19
C VAL A 24 -7.25 -0.80 12.49
N GLY A 25 -8.26 0.08 12.39
CA GLY A 25 -9.07 0.47 13.55
C GLY A 25 -8.64 1.76 14.26
N ALA A 26 -7.87 2.64 13.61
CA ALA A 26 -7.42 3.91 14.19
C ALA A 26 -7.73 5.08 13.26
N GLY A 27 -8.12 6.23 13.83
CA GLY A 27 -8.14 7.51 13.12
C GLY A 27 -9.25 7.68 12.09
N ASP A 28 -10.48 7.24 12.36
CA ASP A 28 -11.61 7.25 11.40
C ASP A 28 -11.76 8.59 10.66
N ASP A 29 -11.66 9.71 11.37
CA ASP A 29 -11.81 11.06 10.81
C ASP A 29 -10.60 11.55 10.00
N LEU A 30 -9.52 10.77 9.91
CA LEU A 30 -8.25 11.18 9.28
C LEU A 30 -8.11 10.74 7.83
N TRP A 31 -8.77 9.67 7.42
CA TRP A 31 -8.42 8.98 6.16
C TRP A 31 -9.10 9.56 4.92
N GLU A 32 -10.21 10.27 5.10
CA GLU A 32 -10.96 10.89 3.99
C GLU A 32 -11.02 12.42 4.13
N PRO A 33 -9.89 13.12 4.25
CA PRO A 33 -9.91 14.57 4.19
C PRO A 33 -10.39 15.00 2.80
N LYS A 34 -10.98 16.20 2.75
CA LYS A 34 -11.44 16.77 1.47
C LYS A 34 -10.28 16.86 0.48
N GLY A 35 -10.40 16.16 -0.64
CA GLY A 35 -9.38 16.11 -1.69
C GLY A 35 -8.43 14.91 -1.60
N SER A 36 -8.66 13.97 -0.68
CA SER A 36 -7.97 12.68 -0.65
C SER A 36 -8.14 11.91 -1.96
N ASP A 37 -7.09 11.20 -2.35
CA ASP A 37 -7.03 10.37 -3.57
C ASP A 37 -7.42 8.91 -3.33
N LEU A 38 -7.77 8.54 -2.09
CA LEU A 38 -8.22 7.18 -1.78
C LEU A 38 -9.51 6.86 -2.53
N THR A 39 -9.59 5.66 -3.10
CA THR A 39 -10.80 5.21 -3.84
C THR A 39 -11.44 3.95 -3.25
N TRP A 40 -10.73 3.24 -2.38
CA TRP A 40 -11.17 1.98 -1.78
C TRP A 40 -10.52 1.75 -0.42
N TYR A 41 -11.11 0.88 0.40
CA TYR A 41 -10.48 0.39 1.63
C TYR A 41 -10.89 -1.05 1.96
N TYR A 42 -10.08 -1.70 2.78
CA TYR A 42 -10.40 -2.97 3.43
C TYR A 42 -9.86 -2.98 4.86
N ASN A 43 -10.32 -3.91 5.68
CA ASN A 43 -10.03 -3.96 7.12
C ASN A 43 -9.85 -5.39 7.64
N PHE A 44 -9.44 -6.32 6.78
CA PHE A 44 -9.29 -7.75 7.10
C PHE A 44 -10.60 -8.46 7.54
N ALA A 45 -11.76 -7.90 7.22
CA ALA A 45 -13.05 -8.43 7.65
C ALA A 45 -14.09 -8.52 6.53
N PRO A 46 -15.15 -9.29 6.73
CA PRO A 46 -16.30 -9.29 5.82
C PRO A 46 -17.15 -8.01 5.90
N SER A 47 -17.10 -7.28 7.01
CA SER A 47 -17.94 -6.11 7.28
C SER A 47 -17.13 -4.83 7.51
N PRO A 48 -17.60 -3.67 7.00
CA PRO A 48 -16.87 -2.41 7.12
C PRO A 48 -16.79 -1.93 8.57
N SER A 49 -15.67 -1.30 8.94
CA SER A 49 -15.46 -0.70 10.26
C SER A 49 -15.16 0.81 10.23
N LEU A 50 -14.61 1.34 9.12
CA LEU A 50 -14.41 2.77 8.94
C LEU A 50 -15.75 3.51 8.85
N GLN A 51 -15.99 4.44 9.78
CA GLN A 51 -17.25 5.18 9.86
C GLN A 51 -17.31 6.34 8.87
N GLY A 52 -18.48 6.55 8.27
CA GLY A 52 -18.74 7.73 7.42
C GLY A 52 -17.98 7.76 6.09
N SER A 53 -17.43 6.63 5.67
CA SER A 53 -16.64 6.50 4.44
C SER A 53 -17.51 6.47 3.18
N ASP A 54 -17.07 7.20 2.15
CA ASP A 54 -17.64 7.12 0.79
C ASP A 54 -16.82 6.19 -0.13
N LEU A 55 -15.71 5.64 0.38
CA LEU A 55 -14.84 4.73 -0.36
C LEU A 55 -15.57 3.43 -0.75
N GLU A 56 -15.10 2.79 -1.81
CA GLU A 56 -15.47 1.39 -2.03
C GLU A 56 -14.97 0.54 -0.87
N TYR A 57 -15.88 -0.15 -0.18
CA TYR A 57 -15.49 -1.17 0.78
C TYR A 57 -15.21 -2.47 0.03
N VAL A 58 -14.05 -3.07 0.31
CA VAL A 58 -13.62 -4.34 -0.26
C VAL A 58 -13.61 -5.40 0.85
N PRO A 59 -14.71 -6.17 1.02
CA PRO A 59 -14.77 -7.25 2.01
C PRO A 59 -13.66 -8.28 1.79
N MET A 60 -13.11 -8.81 2.87
CA MET A 60 -12.12 -9.87 2.83
C MET A 60 -12.64 -11.09 3.58
N LEU A 61 -12.62 -12.24 2.90
CA LEU A 61 -12.72 -13.53 3.57
C LEU A 61 -11.29 -13.88 4.01
N TRP A 62 -10.94 -13.53 5.25
CA TRP A 62 -9.55 -13.56 5.70
C TRP A 62 -8.98 -14.97 5.79
N GLY A 63 -9.79 -15.92 6.27
CA GLY A 63 -9.36 -17.30 6.39
C GLY A 63 -10.52 -18.25 6.70
N ASP A 64 -10.49 -18.88 7.87
CA ASP A 64 -11.51 -19.82 8.33
C ASP A 64 -12.03 -19.47 9.74
N ARG A 65 -11.95 -18.18 10.10
CA ARG A 65 -12.43 -17.67 11.39
C ARG A 65 -13.95 -17.75 11.45
N SER A 66 -14.50 -17.72 12.66
CA SER A 66 -15.94 -17.68 12.86
C SER A 66 -16.61 -16.50 12.14
N GLU A 67 -15.93 -15.36 12.09
CA GLU A 67 -16.35 -14.13 11.45
C GLU A 67 -16.39 -14.25 9.94
N ASP A 68 -15.61 -15.16 9.35
CA ASP A 68 -15.54 -15.38 7.90
C ASP A 68 -16.64 -16.33 7.40
N SER A 69 -17.44 -16.94 8.30
CA SER A 69 -18.53 -17.86 7.92
C SER A 69 -19.77 -17.12 7.43
N GLY A 70 -20.34 -17.57 6.30
CA GLY A 70 -21.46 -16.88 5.65
C GLY A 70 -21.01 -15.57 4.99
N PHE A 71 -19.80 -15.58 4.43
CA PHE A 71 -19.21 -14.43 3.76
C PHE A 71 -20.06 -13.99 2.57
N ASP A 72 -20.55 -14.94 1.77
CA ASP A 72 -21.40 -14.68 0.62
C ASP A 72 -22.65 -13.88 1.01
N SER A 73 -23.34 -14.34 2.05
CA SER A 73 -24.54 -13.75 2.62
C SER A 73 -24.25 -12.40 3.26
N THR A 74 -23.07 -12.24 3.85
CA THR A 74 -22.63 -10.96 4.40
C THR A 74 -22.45 -9.92 3.29
N VAL A 75 -21.77 -10.27 2.19
CA VAL A 75 -21.59 -9.38 1.03
C VAL A 75 -22.94 -9.04 0.38
N GLU A 76 -23.84 -10.01 0.24
CA GLU A 76 -25.21 -9.77 -0.22
C GLU A 76 -25.95 -8.72 0.62
N ASN A 77 -25.87 -8.84 1.95
CA ASN A 77 -26.50 -7.90 2.86
C ASN A 77 -25.89 -6.49 2.77
N LEU A 78 -24.57 -6.37 2.55
CA LEU A 78 -23.91 -5.09 2.32
C LEU A 78 -24.43 -4.41 1.06
N LEU A 79 -24.53 -5.15 -0.05
CA LEU A 79 -25.08 -4.65 -1.32
C LEU A 79 -26.54 -4.20 -1.15
N GLN A 80 -27.37 -4.99 -0.48
CA GLN A 80 -28.77 -4.64 -0.20
C GLN A 80 -28.92 -3.40 0.70
N SER A 81 -27.96 -3.18 1.59
CA SER A 81 -27.91 -2.01 2.48
C SER A 81 -27.35 -0.76 1.80
N GLY A 82 -26.94 -0.86 0.53
CA GLY A 82 -26.41 0.27 -0.25
C GLY A 82 -24.93 0.55 -0.04
N ILE A 83 -24.18 -0.35 0.61
CA ILE A 83 -22.72 -0.23 0.70
C ILE A 83 -22.12 -0.47 -0.68
N ASN A 84 -21.20 0.40 -1.08
CA ASN A 84 -20.50 0.31 -2.35
C ASN A 84 -19.44 -0.81 -2.30
N VAL A 85 -19.84 -2.01 -2.72
CA VAL A 85 -18.97 -3.18 -2.89
C VAL A 85 -18.93 -3.56 -4.36
N LYS A 86 -17.73 -3.61 -4.96
CA LYS A 86 -17.54 -4.10 -6.33
C LYS A 86 -16.51 -5.22 -6.40
N HIS A 87 -15.61 -5.29 -5.42
CA HIS A 87 -14.56 -6.29 -5.32
C HIS A 87 -14.60 -6.95 -3.94
N VAL A 88 -14.12 -8.19 -3.87
CA VAL A 88 -13.81 -8.90 -2.62
C VAL A 88 -12.40 -9.46 -2.67
N LEU A 89 -11.77 -9.60 -1.50
CA LEU A 89 -10.47 -10.24 -1.33
C LEU A 89 -10.64 -11.67 -0.78
N GLY A 90 -9.86 -12.60 -1.32
CA GLY A 90 -9.69 -13.93 -0.75
C GLY A 90 -8.79 -13.94 0.48
N MET A 91 -8.40 -15.15 0.88
CA MET A 91 -7.66 -15.40 2.13
C MET A 91 -6.35 -14.62 2.23
N ASN A 92 -6.01 -14.23 3.45
CA ASN A 92 -4.86 -13.42 3.82
C ASN A 92 -3.69 -14.29 4.25
N GLU A 93 -2.63 -14.33 3.44
CA GLU A 93 -1.41 -15.11 3.68
C GLU A 93 -1.69 -16.55 4.13
N PRO A 94 -2.50 -17.32 3.36
CA PRO A 94 -2.82 -18.69 3.75
C PRO A 94 -1.60 -19.62 3.70
N ASP A 95 -0.53 -19.21 3.03
CA ASP A 95 0.76 -19.89 2.99
C ASP A 95 1.62 -19.67 4.26
N LEU A 96 1.29 -18.68 5.08
CA LEU A 96 2.04 -18.33 6.28
C LEU A 96 1.54 -19.11 7.50
N CYS A 97 2.19 -20.24 7.77
CA CYS A 97 1.92 -21.11 8.93
C CYS A 97 2.98 -20.99 10.04
N ALA A 98 3.35 -19.76 10.39
CA ALA A 98 4.18 -19.49 11.57
C ALA A 98 3.31 -19.49 12.84
N ASP A 99 3.89 -19.17 14.01
CA ASP A 99 3.11 -19.10 15.25
C ASP A 99 1.99 -18.03 15.18
N GLU A 100 1.12 -18.00 16.18
CA GLU A 100 -0.06 -17.11 16.21
C GLU A 100 0.28 -15.61 16.07
N SER A 101 1.56 -15.21 16.15
CA SER A 101 1.99 -13.83 15.95
C SER A 101 2.20 -13.42 14.49
N ALA A 102 2.17 -14.38 13.56
CA ALA A 102 2.56 -14.16 12.17
C ALA A 102 1.52 -13.43 11.31
N GLY A 103 0.28 -13.24 11.80
CA GLY A 103 -0.74 -12.43 11.11
C GLY A 103 -1.34 -13.03 9.83
N GLY A 104 -0.88 -14.20 9.38
CA GLY A 104 -1.43 -14.94 8.24
C GLY A 104 -2.49 -15.98 8.64
N SER A 105 -3.32 -16.39 7.68
CA SER A 105 -4.45 -17.27 7.95
C SER A 105 -4.09 -18.74 8.12
N CYS A 106 -2.90 -19.16 7.65
CA CYS A 106 -2.42 -20.55 7.69
C CYS A 106 -3.49 -21.59 7.30
N ILE A 107 -3.80 -21.69 6.00
CA ILE A 107 -4.83 -22.60 5.50
C ILE A 107 -4.26 -23.45 4.38
N GLU A 108 -4.49 -24.77 4.45
CA GLU A 108 -4.12 -25.67 3.35
C GLU A 108 -4.92 -25.34 2.06
N ALA A 109 -4.25 -25.35 0.91
CA ALA A 109 -4.84 -25.05 -0.40
C ALA A 109 -6.16 -25.80 -0.67
N LYS A 110 -6.25 -27.08 -0.30
CA LYS A 110 -7.46 -27.90 -0.45
C LYS A 110 -8.64 -27.40 0.38
N LYS A 111 -8.38 -26.99 1.62
CA LYS A 111 -9.39 -26.40 2.50
C LYS A 111 -9.82 -25.04 1.96
N ALA A 112 -8.87 -24.21 1.55
CA ALA A 112 -9.14 -22.91 0.95
C ALA A 112 -9.98 -23.02 -0.33
N ALA A 113 -9.70 -24.00 -1.22
CA ALA A 113 -10.50 -24.25 -2.42
C ALA A 113 -11.95 -24.66 -2.09
N SER A 114 -12.15 -25.41 -0.99
CA SER A 114 -13.49 -25.78 -0.53
C SER A 114 -14.25 -24.57 0.02
N ILE A 115 -13.59 -23.73 0.83
CA ILE A 115 -14.16 -22.48 1.35
C ILE A 115 -14.48 -21.53 0.20
N TRP A 116 -13.56 -21.35 -0.76
CA TRP A 116 -13.77 -20.49 -1.92
C TRP A 116 -15.04 -20.85 -2.69
N LYS A 117 -15.21 -22.13 -3.03
CA LYS A 117 -16.38 -22.62 -3.77
C LYS A 117 -17.70 -22.39 -3.03
N GLN A 118 -17.65 -22.40 -1.70
CA GLN A 118 -18.82 -22.19 -0.86
C GLN A 118 -19.12 -20.70 -0.66
N GLU A 119 -18.11 -19.88 -0.40
CA GLU A 119 -18.27 -18.56 0.21
C GLU A 119 -17.90 -17.39 -0.74
N ILE A 120 -17.05 -17.62 -1.75
CA ILE A 120 -16.58 -16.55 -2.66
C ILE A 120 -17.11 -16.75 -4.08
N GLU A 121 -17.04 -17.97 -4.62
CA GLU A 121 -17.47 -18.25 -5.99
C GLU A 121 -18.91 -17.80 -6.31
N PRO A 122 -19.91 -17.96 -5.40
CA PRO A 122 -21.27 -17.51 -5.67
C PRO A 122 -21.39 -16.00 -5.95
N LEU A 123 -20.49 -15.18 -5.39
CA LEU A 123 -20.48 -13.73 -5.57
C LEU A 123 -20.19 -13.32 -7.02
N LYS A 124 -19.55 -14.20 -7.80
CA LYS A 124 -19.31 -13.98 -9.23
C LYS A 124 -20.60 -13.71 -10.00
N HIS A 125 -21.68 -14.41 -9.64
CA HIS A 125 -22.99 -14.26 -10.27
C HIS A 125 -23.68 -12.93 -9.95
N GLN A 126 -23.20 -12.22 -8.93
CA GLN A 126 -23.69 -10.90 -8.53
C GLN A 126 -22.89 -9.76 -9.22
N GLY A 127 -21.96 -10.11 -10.11
CA GLY A 127 -21.12 -9.14 -10.80
C GLY A 127 -19.97 -8.60 -9.94
N ILE A 128 -19.67 -9.24 -8.81
CA ILE A 128 -18.54 -8.91 -7.94
C ILE A 128 -17.26 -9.47 -8.56
N SER A 129 -16.21 -8.67 -8.56
CA SER A 129 -14.87 -9.08 -8.95
C SER A 129 -14.16 -9.79 -7.80
N LEU A 130 -13.59 -10.96 -8.07
CA LEU A 130 -13.03 -11.84 -7.07
C LEU A 130 -11.49 -11.76 -7.05
N GLY A 131 -10.91 -11.29 -5.96
CA GLY A 131 -9.47 -11.27 -5.75
C GLY A 131 -8.96 -12.62 -5.28
N ALA A 132 -7.94 -13.15 -5.95
CA ALA A 132 -7.27 -14.37 -5.52
C ALA A 132 -6.76 -14.29 -4.07
N PRO A 133 -6.48 -15.42 -3.39
CA PRO A 133 -5.83 -15.38 -2.08
C PRO A 133 -4.51 -14.58 -2.13
N ALA A 134 -4.33 -13.68 -1.18
CA ALA A 134 -3.15 -12.81 -1.07
C ALA A 134 -2.03 -13.57 -0.35
N VAL A 135 -1.09 -14.14 -1.10
CA VAL A 135 0.02 -14.90 -0.52
C VAL A 135 1.20 -14.00 -0.12
N THR A 136 2.05 -14.47 0.79
CA THR A 136 3.29 -13.77 1.16
C THR A 136 4.24 -13.63 -0.04
N GLN A 137 5.26 -12.77 0.09
CA GLN A 137 6.39 -12.77 -0.85
C GLN A 137 7.12 -14.11 -0.81
N GLY A 138 6.87 -14.95 -1.81
CA GLY A 138 7.39 -16.33 -1.90
C GLY A 138 6.30 -17.41 -1.84
N GLY A 139 5.06 -17.05 -1.53
CA GLY A 139 3.93 -17.97 -1.41
C GLY A 139 3.24 -18.38 -2.71
N LEU A 140 3.77 -18.01 -3.89
CA LEU A 140 3.12 -18.32 -5.18
C LEU A 140 2.95 -19.83 -5.43
N TRP A 141 3.77 -20.68 -4.79
CA TRP A 141 3.59 -22.14 -4.82
C TRP A 141 2.24 -22.53 -4.23
N TRP A 142 1.83 -21.90 -3.13
CA TRP A 142 0.56 -22.18 -2.47
C TRP A 142 -0.61 -21.77 -3.37
N LEU A 143 -0.48 -20.63 -4.06
CA LEU A 143 -1.49 -20.17 -5.00
C LEU A 143 -1.66 -21.14 -6.19
N GLN A 144 -0.56 -21.73 -6.66
CA GLN A 144 -0.59 -22.77 -7.69
C GLN A 144 -1.28 -24.05 -7.20
N ASP A 145 -1.02 -24.45 -5.96
CA ASP A 145 -1.70 -25.59 -5.32
C ASP A 145 -3.20 -25.30 -5.15
N PHE A 146 -3.57 -24.08 -4.75
CA PHE A 146 -4.96 -23.63 -4.65
C PHE A 146 -5.69 -23.77 -5.98
N TYR A 147 -5.14 -23.27 -7.09
CA TYR A 147 -5.76 -23.43 -8.40
C TYR A 147 -5.87 -24.89 -8.83
N THR A 148 -4.91 -25.73 -8.43
CA THR A 148 -4.95 -27.18 -8.68
C THR A 148 -6.11 -27.84 -7.94
N GLU A 149 -6.27 -27.54 -6.64
CA GLU A 149 -7.36 -28.06 -5.80
C GLU A 149 -8.74 -27.48 -6.21
N CYS A 150 -8.74 -26.30 -6.83
CA CYS A 150 -9.94 -25.71 -7.38
C CYS A 150 -10.48 -26.49 -8.59
N ASP A 151 -9.64 -27.18 -9.37
CA ASP A 151 -10.04 -27.98 -10.55
C ASP A 151 -11.02 -27.22 -11.48
N GLY A 152 -10.70 -25.95 -11.74
CA GLY A 152 -11.52 -25.04 -12.56
C GLY A 152 -12.78 -24.47 -11.89
N GLY A 153 -13.03 -24.77 -10.61
CA GLY A 153 -14.19 -24.29 -9.86
C GLY A 153 -13.97 -23.04 -9.00
N CYS A 154 -12.84 -22.33 -9.17
CA CYS A 154 -12.56 -21.06 -8.50
C CYS A 154 -12.17 -20.02 -9.54
N SER A 155 -12.98 -18.99 -9.70
CA SER A 155 -12.78 -17.90 -10.64
C SER A 155 -12.09 -16.72 -9.97
N THR A 156 -10.97 -16.23 -10.51
CA THR A 156 -10.27 -15.04 -10.01
C THR A 156 -10.15 -13.98 -11.10
N ASP A 157 -10.36 -12.71 -10.75
CA ASP A 157 -10.35 -11.56 -11.67
C ASP A 157 -9.09 -10.70 -11.54
N PHE A 158 -8.54 -10.63 -10.34
CA PHE A 158 -7.34 -9.87 -10.03
C PHE A 158 -6.51 -10.61 -8.99
N LEU A 159 -5.23 -10.21 -8.89
CA LEU A 159 -4.24 -10.87 -8.05
C LEU A 159 -3.73 -9.94 -6.95
N PRO A 160 -4.26 -10.07 -5.72
CA PRO A 160 -3.66 -9.50 -4.52
C PRO A 160 -2.27 -10.08 -4.24
N ILE A 161 -1.31 -9.24 -3.88
CA ILE A 161 0.02 -9.64 -3.39
C ILE A 161 0.47 -8.77 -2.23
N HIS A 162 1.26 -9.37 -1.33
CA HIS A 162 1.91 -8.67 -0.22
C HIS A 162 3.39 -8.49 -0.49
N VAL A 163 3.91 -7.29 -0.21
CA VAL A 163 5.30 -6.94 -0.47
C VAL A 163 5.91 -6.16 0.68
N TYR A 164 6.55 -6.89 1.58
CA TYR A 164 7.32 -6.34 2.69
C TYR A 164 8.80 -6.42 2.39
N SER A 165 9.35 -5.35 1.80
CA SER A 165 10.75 -5.31 1.35
C SER A 165 11.22 -3.87 1.15
N ASP A 166 12.50 -3.69 0.84
CA ASP A 166 12.99 -2.42 0.32
C ASP A 166 12.45 -2.16 -1.11
N PHE A 167 12.79 -1.00 -1.69
CA PHE A 167 12.30 -0.64 -3.03
C PHE A 167 12.80 -1.62 -4.11
N VAL A 168 14.01 -2.14 -3.97
CA VAL A 168 14.58 -3.09 -4.94
C VAL A 168 13.84 -4.42 -4.88
N GLY A 169 13.51 -4.90 -3.68
CA GLY A 169 12.69 -6.08 -3.46
C GLY A 169 11.27 -5.92 -4.01
N LEU A 170 10.65 -4.75 -3.83
CA LEU A 170 9.35 -4.44 -4.44
C LEU A 170 9.42 -4.50 -5.96
N ALA A 171 10.33 -3.73 -6.56
CA ALA A 171 10.43 -3.62 -8.01
C ALA A 171 10.82 -4.95 -8.67
N SER A 172 11.64 -5.77 -8.02
CA SER A 172 12.05 -7.08 -8.53
C SER A 172 11.00 -8.17 -8.37
N TYR A 173 9.95 -7.96 -7.55
CA TYR A 173 8.90 -8.95 -7.32
C TYR A 173 7.64 -8.71 -8.16
N VAL A 174 7.18 -7.45 -8.25
CA VAL A 174 5.92 -7.10 -8.92
C VAL A 174 5.92 -7.46 -10.42
N GLY A 175 7.05 -7.27 -11.11
CA GLY A 175 7.20 -7.62 -12.53
C GLY A 175 7.05 -9.14 -12.81
N PRO A 176 7.86 -10.01 -12.18
CA PRO A 176 7.76 -11.46 -12.35
C PRO A 176 6.39 -12.05 -11.98
N VAL A 177 5.70 -11.49 -10.98
CA VAL A 177 4.32 -11.89 -10.67
C VAL A 177 3.40 -11.62 -11.86
N HIS A 178 3.51 -10.44 -12.48
CA HIS A 178 2.72 -10.09 -13.65
C HIS A 178 3.02 -11.01 -14.85
N GLU A 179 4.29 -11.34 -15.08
CA GLU A 179 4.69 -12.28 -16.14
C GLU A 179 4.09 -13.67 -15.95
N THR A 180 3.94 -14.11 -14.70
CA THR A 180 3.32 -15.40 -14.34
C THR A 180 1.80 -15.36 -14.54
N TYR A 181 1.16 -14.22 -14.26
CA TYR A 181 -0.29 -14.04 -14.35
C TYR A 181 -0.67 -12.86 -15.27
N PRO A 182 -0.36 -12.92 -16.58
CA PRO A 182 -0.43 -11.76 -17.47
C PRO A 182 -1.85 -11.27 -17.76
N ASN A 183 -2.87 -12.09 -17.46
CA ASN A 183 -4.27 -11.78 -17.70
C ASN A 183 -5.00 -11.20 -16.48
N MET A 184 -4.32 -11.06 -15.34
CA MET A 184 -4.90 -10.47 -14.12
C MET A 184 -4.20 -9.16 -13.80
N SER A 185 -4.98 -8.14 -13.42
CA SER A 185 -4.41 -6.94 -12.81
C SER A 185 -3.87 -7.26 -11.42
N ILE A 186 -2.73 -6.69 -11.08
CA ILE A 186 -2.13 -6.81 -9.74
C ILE A 186 -2.73 -5.78 -8.80
N TRP A 187 -3.07 -6.22 -7.60
CA TRP A 187 -3.34 -5.36 -6.46
C TRP A 187 -2.25 -5.59 -5.42
N VAL A 188 -1.49 -4.55 -5.06
CA VAL A 188 -0.51 -4.67 -3.96
C VAL A 188 -1.23 -4.30 -2.67
N THR A 189 -1.95 -5.26 -2.09
CA THR A 189 -2.85 -5.01 -0.95
C THR A 189 -2.10 -4.71 0.33
N GLU A 190 -0.86 -5.16 0.47
CA GLU A 190 0.00 -4.75 1.58
C GLU A 190 1.41 -4.49 1.08
N LEU A 191 1.95 -3.33 1.47
CA LEU A 191 3.34 -3.01 1.26
C LEU A 191 3.89 -2.09 2.34
N ALA A 192 5.10 -2.38 2.79
CA ALA A 192 5.89 -1.54 3.69
C ALA A 192 7.36 -1.95 3.62
N TYR A 193 8.26 -1.09 4.13
CA TYR A 193 9.65 -1.47 4.37
C TYR A 193 9.82 -1.89 5.84
N PRO A 194 9.78 -3.20 6.15
CA PRO A 194 9.81 -3.68 7.54
C PRO A 194 11.09 -3.27 8.28
N ASN A 195 10.91 -2.80 9.52
CA ASN A 195 11.94 -2.36 10.45
C ASN A 195 12.88 -1.24 9.94
N ALA A 196 12.46 -0.51 8.90
CA ALA A 196 13.15 0.68 8.43
C ALA A 196 13.02 1.85 9.42
N THR A 197 14.01 2.72 9.43
CA THR A 197 13.93 4.03 10.12
C THR A 197 12.98 4.98 9.39
N VAL A 198 12.49 6.03 10.06
CA VAL A 198 11.61 7.03 9.43
C VAL A 198 12.18 7.58 8.11
N PRO A 199 13.47 8.01 8.02
CA PRO A 199 14.02 8.49 6.75
C PRO A 199 14.09 7.42 5.65
N GLU A 200 14.33 6.16 6.01
CA GLU A 200 14.34 5.04 5.05
C GLU A 200 12.92 4.74 4.55
N SER A 201 11.92 4.76 5.43
CA SER A 201 10.51 4.59 5.08
C SER A 201 10.00 5.73 4.20
N GLU A 202 10.37 6.98 4.48
CA GLU A 202 10.04 8.14 3.63
C GLU A 202 10.69 8.03 2.25
N HIS A 203 11.95 7.59 2.18
CA HIS A 203 12.62 7.37 0.89
C HIS A 203 11.95 6.25 0.09
N TYR A 204 11.71 5.12 0.74
CA TYR A 204 11.00 3.97 0.16
C TYR A 204 9.61 4.36 -0.37
N TYR A 205 8.84 5.10 0.42
CA TYR A 205 7.51 5.56 0.05
C TYR A 205 7.52 6.34 -1.27
N ASN A 206 8.40 7.33 -1.36
CA ASN A 206 8.50 8.20 -2.54
C ASN A 206 8.82 7.41 -3.81
N GLN A 207 9.77 6.47 -3.73
CA GLN A 207 10.12 5.63 -4.88
C GLN A 207 8.99 4.66 -5.26
N THR A 208 8.29 4.15 -4.25
CA THR A 208 7.23 3.16 -4.39
C THR A 208 6.01 3.72 -5.09
N VAL A 209 5.50 4.88 -4.67
CA VAL A 209 4.29 5.46 -5.28
C VAL A 209 4.53 5.84 -6.74
N ASP A 210 5.68 6.46 -7.05
CA ASP A 210 6.07 6.81 -8.42
C ASP A 210 6.16 5.55 -9.31
N PHE A 211 6.70 4.46 -8.77
CA PHE A 211 6.81 3.19 -9.48
C PHE A 211 5.43 2.55 -9.74
N LEU A 212 4.61 2.35 -8.70
CA LEU A 212 3.32 1.67 -8.83
C LEU A 212 2.30 2.48 -9.65
N ASP A 213 2.34 3.81 -9.56
CA ASP A 213 1.51 4.68 -10.39
C ASP A 213 1.85 4.53 -11.88
N GLY A 214 3.12 4.31 -12.22
CA GLY A 214 3.61 4.11 -13.59
C GLY A 214 3.40 2.72 -14.20
N LEU A 215 2.95 1.72 -13.43
CA LEU A 215 2.70 0.37 -13.92
C LEU A 215 1.24 0.15 -14.32
N ASP A 216 0.97 0.01 -15.62
CA ASP A 216 -0.40 -0.18 -16.15
C ASP A 216 -1.08 -1.47 -15.66
N TYR A 217 -0.30 -2.50 -15.35
CA TYR A 217 -0.80 -3.78 -14.84
C TYR A 217 -1.04 -3.78 -13.31
N VAL A 218 -0.62 -2.72 -12.59
CA VAL A 218 -0.98 -2.51 -11.19
C VAL A 218 -2.22 -1.62 -11.16
N ALA A 219 -3.34 -2.19 -10.72
CA ALA A 219 -4.62 -1.50 -10.67
C ALA A 219 -4.84 -0.78 -9.34
N ARG A 220 -4.37 -1.36 -8.22
CA ARG A 220 -4.56 -0.81 -6.87
C ARG A 220 -3.39 -1.13 -5.95
N TYR A 221 -3.17 -0.31 -4.94
CA TYR A 221 -2.23 -0.60 -3.85
C TYR A 221 -2.64 0.05 -2.54
N SER A 222 -2.19 -0.54 -1.43
CA SER A 222 -2.35 -0.01 -0.08
C SER A 222 -1.06 -0.08 0.73
N TYR A 223 -0.65 1.07 1.27
CA TYR A 223 0.51 1.17 2.16
C TYR A 223 0.14 0.69 3.57
N PHE A 224 0.87 -0.28 4.11
CA PHE A 224 0.62 -0.83 5.44
C PHE A 224 1.27 0.04 6.52
N GLY A 225 0.50 1.03 7.01
CA GLY A 225 0.97 1.98 8.01
C GLY A 225 -0.13 2.77 8.71
N SER A 226 -1.41 2.41 8.58
CA SER A 226 -2.57 3.16 9.10
C SER A 226 -2.76 3.05 10.63
N PHE A 227 -1.67 3.11 11.36
CA PHE A 227 -1.60 2.94 12.81
C PHE A 227 -0.48 3.82 13.40
N PRO A 228 -0.58 4.17 14.69
CA PRO A 228 0.48 4.87 15.40
C PRO A 228 1.66 3.94 15.77
N PRO A 229 2.86 4.48 16.06
CA PRO A 229 4.03 3.72 16.51
C PRO A 229 3.77 2.68 17.60
N ASP A 230 2.94 3.01 18.59
CA ASP A 230 2.66 2.11 19.72
C ASP A 230 1.83 0.88 19.33
N ALA A 231 1.17 0.90 18.17
CA ALA A 231 0.41 -0.21 17.61
C ALA A 231 1.19 -0.99 16.55
N ALA A 232 2.41 -0.55 16.18
CA ALA A 232 3.23 -1.23 15.19
C ALA A 232 3.72 -2.58 15.70
N SER A 233 3.62 -3.62 14.87
CA SER A 233 4.22 -4.92 15.19
C SER A 233 5.75 -4.81 15.19
N SER A 234 6.42 -5.67 15.95
CA SER A 234 7.89 -5.74 15.95
C SER A 234 8.49 -6.18 14.60
N TRP A 235 7.65 -6.68 13.69
CA TRP A 235 8.08 -7.12 12.38
C TRP A 235 8.02 -6.00 11.34
N VAL A 236 6.94 -5.20 11.31
CA VAL A 236 6.84 -4.03 10.43
C VAL A 236 7.64 -2.85 10.98
N GLY A 237 7.64 -2.65 12.30
CA GLY A 237 8.29 -1.52 12.95
C GLY A 237 7.52 -0.20 12.77
N SER A 238 7.95 0.84 13.49
CA SER A 238 7.24 2.12 13.56
C SER A 238 7.65 3.16 12.51
N GLY A 239 8.76 2.93 11.79
CA GLY A 239 9.33 3.93 10.86
C GLY A 239 8.42 4.33 9.71
N GLY A 240 7.53 3.42 9.27
CA GLY A 240 6.56 3.65 8.20
C GLY A 240 5.18 4.11 8.65
N THR A 241 4.95 4.38 9.93
CA THR A 241 3.61 4.73 10.42
C THR A 241 3.07 6.00 9.77
N MET A 242 1.78 5.99 9.42
CA MET A 242 1.06 7.10 8.79
C MET A 242 0.44 8.06 9.83
N MET A 243 0.40 7.64 11.09
CA MET A 243 -0.04 8.44 12.23
C MET A 243 1.05 8.47 13.30
N ASN A 244 1.14 9.55 14.07
CA ASN A 244 1.92 9.59 15.29
C ASN A 244 1.07 9.16 16.50
N ASN A 245 1.68 9.06 17.69
CA ASN A 245 0.98 8.67 18.92
C ASN A 245 -0.02 9.73 19.42
N ASP A 246 0.02 10.95 18.88
CA ASP A 246 -0.94 12.02 19.19
C ASP A 246 -2.19 11.95 18.27
N GLY A 247 -2.24 11.00 17.34
CA GLY A 247 -3.33 10.85 16.38
C GLY A 247 -3.27 11.83 15.20
N GLU A 248 -2.12 12.46 14.97
CA GLU A 248 -1.87 13.32 13.82
C GLU A 248 -1.17 12.55 12.69
N LEU A 249 -1.29 13.01 11.45
CA LEU A 249 -0.61 12.39 10.31
C LEU A 249 0.92 12.56 10.42
N THR A 250 1.66 11.53 10.01
CA THR A 250 3.09 11.67 9.71
C THR A 250 3.28 12.23 8.30
N ASN A 251 4.53 12.46 7.89
CA ASN A 251 4.84 12.83 6.51
C ASN A 251 4.29 11.82 5.50
N ILE A 252 4.52 10.51 5.73
CA ILE A 252 3.99 9.44 4.86
C ILE A 252 2.46 9.51 4.83
N GLY A 253 1.81 9.64 5.98
CA GLY A 253 0.35 9.77 6.06
C GLY A 253 -0.19 10.95 5.26
N ALA A 254 0.43 12.13 5.41
CA ALA A 254 0.06 13.31 4.64
C ALA A 254 0.22 13.10 3.13
N TRP A 255 1.39 12.61 2.69
CA TRP A 255 1.67 12.40 1.28
C TRP A 255 0.74 11.34 0.65
N TYR A 256 0.37 10.31 1.42
CA TYR A 256 -0.53 9.26 0.95
C TYR A 256 -1.93 9.76 0.65
N LEU A 257 -2.40 10.70 1.48
CA LEU A 257 -3.70 11.37 1.32
C LEU A 257 -3.65 12.54 0.33
N GLY A 258 -2.54 12.70 -0.43
CA GLY A 258 -2.39 13.77 -1.42
C GLY A 258 -2.15 15.15 -0.81
N MET A 259 -1.80 15.22 0.48
CA MET A 259 -1.54 16.46 1.20
C MET A 259 -0.04 16.74 1.30
N SER A 260 0.35 18.02 1.30
CA SER A 260 1.70 18.39 1.73
C SER A 260 1.85 18.23 3.25
N SER A 261 3.08 17.94 3.71
CA SER A 261 3.42 17.92 5.15
C SER A 261 3.00 19.19 5.87
N ALA A 262 3.10 20.35 5.19
CA ALA A 262 2.70 21.64 5.75
C ALA A 262 1.17 21.77 5.92
N GLU A 263 0.38 21.21 5.01
CA GLU A 263 -1.10 21.21 5.09
C GLU A 263 -1.60 20.27 6.19
N ALA A 264 -0.94 19.14 6.37
CA ALA A 264 -1.24 18.19 7.45
C ALA A 264 -0.71 18.65 8.82
N GLY A 265 -0.01 19.77 8.90
CA GLY A 265 0.54 20.30 10.16
C GLY A 265 1.67 19.44 10.74
N THR A 266 2.26 18.55 9.95
CA THR A 266 3.29 17.63 10.42
C THR A 266 4.54 18.42 10.80
N LYS A 267 5.03 18.22 12.03
CA LYS A 267 6.31 18.79 12.45
C LYS A 267 7.42 17.87 11.93
N PRO A 268 8.47 18.39 11.28
CA PRO A 268 9.61 17.56 10.92
C PRO A 268 10.24 17.01 12.20
N GLU A 269 10.23 15.69 12.38
CA GLU A 269 11.01 15.04 13.42
C GLU A 269 12.49 15.16 13.05
N SER A 270 13.14 16.16 13.65
CA SER A 270 14.58 16.47 13.56
C SER A 270 15.19 16.34 12.15
N ALA A 271 15.04 17.39 11.36
CA ALA A 271 15.92 17.61 10.21
C ALA A 271 17.39 17.65 10.68
N ALA A 272 18.15 16.60 10.42
CA ALA A 272 19.60 16.73 10.33
C ALA A 272 19.86 17.79 9.24
N MET A 273 20.50 18.87 9.65
CA MET A 273 20.72 20.09 8.86
C MET A 273 21.49 19.76 7.56
N ILE A 274 20.79 19.42 6.48
CA ILE A 274 21.38 19.43 5.15
C ILE A 274 21.53 20.91 4.78
N LEU A 275 22.75 21.42 4.99
CA LEU A 275 23.17 22.71 4.43
C LEU A 275 22.95 22.66 2.92
N SER A 276 21.87 23.30 2.47
CA SER A 276 21.61 23.55 1.07
C SER A 276 22.82 24.26 0.48
N ARG A 277 23.63 23.55 -0.32
CA ARG A 277 24.63 24.18 -1.16
C ARG A 277 23.88 25.04 -2.18
N PRO A 278 24.11 26.37 -2.25
CA PRO A 278 23.48 27.17 -3.26
C PRO A 278 23.96 26.71 -4.64
N CYS A 279 23.00 26.40 -5.53
CA CYS A 279 23.26 26.25 -6.96
C CYS A 279 23.83 27.58 -7.47
N LEU A 280 25.15 27.65 -7.62
CA LEU A 280 25.79 28.72 -8.36
C LEU A 280 25.64 28.42 -9.86
N PRO A 281 25.21 29.39 -10.68
CA PRO A 281 25.10 29.21 -12.13
C PRO A 281 26.48 28.91 -12.73
N ALA A 282 26.51 28.02 -13.73
CA ALA A 282 27.70 27.42 -14.35
C ALA A 282 28.59 28.39 -15.16
N TRP A 283 28.67 29.67 -14.82
CA TRP A 283 29.41 30.70 -15.56
C TRP A 283 30.52 31.41 -14.74
N VAL A 284 31.08 30.75 -13.71
CA VAL A 284 32.22 31.32 -12.95
C VAL A 284 33.47 30.42 -12.95
N LEU A 285 33.50 29.30 -13.68
CA LEU A 285 34.72 28.48 -13.82
C LEU A 285 35.58 28.86 -15.04
N LEU A 286 35.94 30.14 -15.16
CA LEU A 286 37.04 30.57 -16.03
C LEU A 286 37.71 31.80 -15.41
N GLY A 287 38.82 31.58 -14.71
CA GLY A 287 39.65 32.68 -14.23
C GLY A 287 40.51 32.37 -13.00
N ALA A 288 41.26 31.26 -12.99
CA ALA A 288 42.35 31.07 -12.03
C ALA A 288 43.36 30.03 -12.53
N LEU A 289 44.00 30.32 -13.66
CA LEU A 289 45.25 29.69 -14.06
C LEU A 289 46.03 30.76 -14.79
N TRP A 290 46.84 31.51 -14.04
CA TRP A 290 48.05 32.23 -14.47
C TRP A 290 48.49 33.15 -13.33
N ALA A 291 49.43 32.68 -12.51
CA ALA A 291 50.45 33.49 -11.83
C ALA A 291 51.26 32.59 -10.90
N PHE A 292 52.21 31.82 -11.45
CA PHE A 292 53.32 31.29 -10.64
C PHE A 292 54.53 30.91 -11.50
N VAL A 293 55.08 31.87 -12.25
CA VAL A 293 56.51 31.87 -12.60
C VAL A 293 56.94 33.33 -12.78
N LEU A 294 57.70 33.85 -11.82
CA LEU A 294 58.88 34.73 -11.97
C LEU A 294 59.12 35.53 -10.67
N GLU A 295 60.41 35.65 -10.33
CA GLU A 295 61.03 36.54 -9.32
C GLU A 295 61.28 36.02 -7.90
N LEU A 296 62.31 35.17 -7.80
CA LEU A 296 63.47 35.38 -6.89
C LEU A 296 64.71 35.10 -7.77
N GLY A 297 65.71 35.97 -7.93
CA GLY A 297 66.23 36.91 -6.95
C GLY A 297 67.10 36.13 -5.98
#